data_AF-A0A1H1HGB0-F1
#
_entry.id   AF-A0A1H1HGB0-F1
#
_cell.length_a   1.000
_cell.length_b   1.000
_cell.length_c   1.000
_cell.angle_alpha   90.00
_cell.angle_beta   90.00
_cell.angle_gamma   90.00
#
_symmetry.space_group_name_H-M   'P 1'
#
loop_
_entity.id
_entity.type
_entity.pdbx_description
1 polymer ?
#
loop_
_entity_poly.entity_id
_entity_poly.type
_entity_poly.pdbx_seq_one_letter_code
_entity_poly.pdbx_strand_id
1 'polypeptide(L)'
;MPDKTPPPARTPEAIDQDFADLMASKMPTDAARDKFERLWDEANAIAAQTVHTVEGQRYISLLKRMHQTFEGRYPVDGAINGHAKRHS
;
A
#
# COMPACT_ATOMS: atom_id res chain seq x y z
N MET A 1 -30.20 -18.79 -4.86
CA MET A 1 -28.98 -18.38 -4.13
C MET A 1 -28.01 -17.87 -5.18
N PRO A 2 -27.67 -16.57 -5.27
CA PRO A 2 -26.58 -16.18 -6.14
C PRO A 2 -25.28 -16.69 -5.51
N ASP A 3 -24.68 -17.69 -6.15
CA ASP A 3 -23.32 -18.14 -5.93
C ASP A 3 -22.39 -16.98 -6.27
N LYS A 4 -22.17 -16.09 -5.30
CA LYS A 4 -21.20 -15.01 -5.42
C LYS A 4 -19.86 -15.63 -5.10
N THR A 5 -19.34 -16.43 -6.03
CA THR A 5 -17.94 -16.87 -6.00
C THR A 5 -17.12 -15.58 -5.87
N PRO A 6 -16.32 -15.41 -4.79
CA PRO A 6 -15.48 -14.23 -4.68
C PRO A 6 -14.58 -14.18 -5.92
N PRO A 7 -14.37 -12.99 -6.52
CA PRO A 7 -13.46 -12.87 -7.65
C PRO A 7 -12.11 -13.48 -7.24
N PRO A 8 -11.41 -14.15 -8.18
CA PRO A 8 -10.11 -14.75 -7.87
C PRO A 8 -9.20 -13.69 -7.27
N ALA A 9 -8.57 -14.03 -6.14
CA ALA A 9 -7.62 -13.15 -5.48
C ALA A 9 -6.57 -12.70 -6.49
N ARG A 10 -6.38 -11.38 -6.60
CA ARG A 10 -5.41 -10.79 -7.51
C ARG A 10 -4.01 -11.14 -7.06
N THR A 11 -3.15 -11.54 -8.00
CA THR A 11 -1.76 -11.92 -7.68
C THR A 11 -0.97 -10.72 -7.12
N PRO A 12 0.11 -10.96 -6.36
CA PRO A 12 0.95 -9.88 -5.84
C PRO A 12 1.48 -8.97 -6.95
N GLU A 13 1.82 -9.54 -8.11
CA GLU A 13 2.36 -8.80 -9.25
C GLU A 13 1.33 -7.84 -9.86
N ALA A 14 0.05 -8.23 -9.87
CA ALA A 14 -1.01 -7.35 -10.35
C ALA A 14 -1.19 -6.15 -9.42
N ILE A 15 -1.15 -6.37 -8.09
CA ILE A 15 -1.29 -5.27 -7.11
C ILE A 15 -0.05 -4.36 -7.15
N ASP A 16 1.15 -4.94 -7.31
CA ASP A 16 2.40 -4.19 -7.46
C ASP A 16 2.37 -3.28 -8.70
N GLN A 17 1.83 -3.76 -9.83
CA GLN A 17 1.68 -2.94 -11.03
C GLN A 17 0.73 -1.74 -10.81
N ASP A 18 -0.44 -1.97 -10.21
CA ASP A 18 -1.37 -0.87 -9.90
C ASP A 18 -0.74 0.15 -8.93
N PHE A 19 0.05 -0.33 -7.98
CA PHE A 19 0.80 0.53 -7.07
C PHE A 19 1.88 1.32 -7.82
N ALA A 20 2.62 0.70 -8.74
CA ALA A 20 3.60 1.40 -9.58
C ALA A 20 2.92 2.50 -10.43
N ASP A 21 1.76 2.20 -11.00
CA ASP A 21 0.96 3.15 -11.78
C ASP A 21 0.47 4.31 -10.89
N LEU A 22 0.04 4.02 -9.66
CA LEU A 22 -0.32 5.03 -8.66
C LEU A 22 0.88 5.95 -8.35
N MET A 23 2.07 5.38 -8.13
CA MET A 23 3.28 6.14 -7.81
C MET A 23 3.79 6.99 -8.97
N ALA A 24 3.62 6.49 -10.21
CA ALA A 24 3.90 7.22 -11.44
C ALA A 24 2.90 8.34 -11.70
N SER A 25 1.67 8.20 -11.19
CA SER A 25 0.64 9.22 -11.31
C SER A 25 1.01 10.47 -10.50
N LYS A 26 0.80 11.65 -11.09
CA LYS A 26 1.00 12.95 -10.42
C LYS A 26 -0.26 13.37 -9.66
N MET A 27 -0.80 12.46 -8.85
CA MET A 27 -2.01 12.72 -8.08
C MET A 27 -1.72 13.59 -6.85
N PRO A 28 -2.70 14.38 -6.38
CA PRO A 28 -2.62 15.01 -5.07
C PRO A 28 -2.52 13.96 -3.96
N THR A 29 -1.81 14.30 -2.88
CA THR A 29 -1.53 13.40 -1.75
C THR A 29 -2.78 12.70 -1.20
N ASP A 30 -3.87 13.44 -0.98
CA ASP A 30 -5.09 12.86 -0.40
C ASP A 30 -5.70 11.80 -1.33
N ALA A 31 -5.81 12.11 -2.62
CA ALA A 31 -6.33 11.18 -3.61
C ALA A 31 -5.40 9.98 -3.85
N ALA A 32 -4.08 10.19 -3.71
CA ALA A 32 -3.10 9.11 -3.77
C ALA A 32 -3.21 8.20 -2.54
N ARG A 33 -3.45 8.77 -1.35
CA ARG A 33 -3.61 8.04 -0.09
C ARG A 33 -4.87 7.18 -0.11
N ASP A 34 -6.01 7.70 -0.54
CA ASP A 34 -7.24 6.91 -0.67
C ASP A 34 -7.06 5.69 -1.57
N LYS A 35 -6.30 5.84 -2.67
CA LYS A 35 -6.01 4.73 -3.59
C LYS A 35 -5.00 3.75 -3.00
N PHE A 36 -3.97 4.25 -2.32
CA PHE A 36 -3.00 3.42 -1.62
C PHE A 36 -3.68 2.56 -0.55
N GLU A 37 -4.57 3.13 0.28
CA GLU A 37 -5.29 2.41 1.32
C GLU A 37 -6.14 1.26 0.75
N ARG A 38 -6.78 1.47 -0.41
CA ARG A 38 -7.53 0.39 -1.08
C ARG A 38 -6.63 -0.76 -1.54
N LEU A 39 -5.49 -0.45 -2.15
CA LEU A 39 -4.52 -1.47 -2.58
C LEU A 39 -3.89 -2.18 -1.37
N TRP A 40 -3.66 -1.43 -0.30
CA TRP A 40 -3.15 -1.95 0.97
C TRP A 40 -4.12 -2.94 1.60
N ASP A 41 -5.39 -2.55 1.74
CA ASP A 41 -6.43 -3.39 2.34
C ASP A 41 -6.65 -4.66 1.52
N GLU A 42 -6.62 -4.55 0.19
CA GLU A 42 -6.74 -5.70 -0.69
C GLU A 42 -5.58 -6.69 -0.50
N ALA A 43 -4.33 -6.22 -0.58
CA ALA A 43 -3.16 -7.07 -0.37
C ALA A 43 -3.11 -7.64 1.07
N ASN A 44 -3.51 -6.85 2.07
CA ASN A 44 -3.56 -7.27 3.46
C ASN A 44 -4.63 -8.34 3.71
N ALA A 45 -5.81 -8.21 3.10
CA ALA A 45 -6.86 -9.22 3.19
C ALA A 45 -6.42 -10.55 2.58
N ILE A 46 -5.71 -10.53 1.45
CA ILE A 46 -5.16 -11.75 0.83
C ILE A 46 -4.02 -12.33 1.67
N ALA A 47 -3.10 -11.48 2.14
CA ALA A 47 -2.00 -11.87 3.02
C ALA A 47 -2.52 -12.55 4.30
N ALA A 48 -3.55 -12.01 4.93
CA ALA A 48 -4.15 -12.58 6.13
C ALA A 48 -4.73 -13.98 5.89
N GLN A 49 -5.39 -14.20 4.74
CA GLN A 49 -5.95 -15.50 4.35
C GLN A 49 -4.86 -16.53 3.99
N THR A 50 -3.69 -16.06 3.56
CA THR A 50 -2.61 -16.92 3.02
C THR A 50 -1.33 -16.87 3.86
N VAL A 51 -1.37 -16.31 5.08
CA VAL A 51 -0.19 -15.99 5.90
C VAL A 51 0.75 -17.18 6.15
N HIS A 52 0.20 -18.39 6.18
CA HIS A 52 0.92 -19.65 6.39
C HIS A 52 1.57 -20.22 5.13
N THR A 53 1.37 -19.60 3.97
CA THR A 53 1.88 -20.08 2.68
C THR A 53 3.04 -19.21 2.19
N VAL A 54 3.80 -19.74 1.23
CA VAL A 54 4.83 -18.97 0.51
C VAL A 54 4.21 -17.77 -0.22
N GLU A 55 2.96 -17.91 -0.66
CA GLU A 55 2.22 -16.84 -1.33
C GLU A 55 1.90 -15.69 -0.36
N GLY A 56 1.45 -15.98 0.86
CA GLY A 56 1.23 -14.96 1.88
C GLY A 56 2.50 -14.17 2.21
N GLN A 57 3.66 -14.84 2.23
CA GLN A 57 4.95 -14.16 2.42
C GLN A 57 5.28 -13.19 1.28
N ARG A 58 4.83 -13.47 0.04
CA ARG A 58 4.97 -12.53 -1.08
C ARG A 58 4.10 -11.29 -0.91
N TYR A 59 2.84 -11.44 -0.49
CA TYR A 59 1.98 -10.28 -0.19
C TYR A 59 2.52 -9.47 0.99
N ILE A 60 3.03 -10.09 2.05
CA ILE A 60 3.67 -9.37 3.17
C ILE A 60 4.88 -8.57 2.70
N SER A 61 5.70 -9.15 1.82
CA SER A 61 6.87 -8.46 1.24
C SER A 61 6.44 -7.30 0.35
N LEU A 62 5.34 -7.46 -0.40
CA LEU A 62 4.74 -6.40 -1.20
C LEU A 62 4.24 -5.25 -0.32
N LEU A 63 3.44 -5.54 0.71
CA LEU A 63 2.94 -4.55 1.67
C LEU A 63 4.08 -3.71 2.26
N LYS A 64 5.17 -4.35 2.71
CA LYS A 64 6.33 -3.63 3.23
C LYS A 64 6.93 -2.65 2.21
N ARG A 65 7.10 -3.08 0.96
CA ARG A 65 7.63 -2.21 -0.12
C ARG A 65 6.69 -1.07 -0.47
N MET A 66 5.39 -1.35 -0.54
CA MET A 66 4.37 -0.34 -0.79
C MET A 66 4.40 0.75 0.30
N HIS A 67 4.44 0.37 1.58
CA HIS A 67 4.52 1.31 2.70
C HIS A 67 5.73 2.23 2.59
N GLN A 68 6.93 1.64 2.46
CA GLN A 68 8.19 2.38 2.40
C GLN A 68 8.23 3.35 1.22
N THR A 69 7.73 2.90 0.07
CA THR A 69 7.72 3.70 -1.16
C THR A 69 6.72 4.85 -1.05
N PHE A 70 5.53 4.59 -0.49
CA PHE A 70 4.50 5.60 -0.33
C PHE A 70 4.92 6.67 0.68
N GLU A 71 5.42 6.29 1.86
CA GLU A 71 5.93 7.24 2.87
C GLU A 71 7.08 8.11 2.36
N GLY A 72 7.96 7.54 1.52
CA GLY A 72 9.06 8.28 0.92
C GLY A 72 8.63 9.36 -0.07
N ARG A 73 7.47 9.18 -0.74
CA ARG A 73 6.96 10.12 -1.75
C ARG A 73 5.90 11.08 -1.20
N TYR A 74 5.11 10.61 -0.22
CA TYR A 74 4.05 11.35 0.44
C TYR A 74 4.29 11.33 1.95
N PRO A 75 5.26 12.11 2.44
CA PRO A 75 5.48 12.20 3.88
C PRO A 75 4.21 12.73 4.54
N VAL A 76 3.84 12.15 5.67
CA VAL A 76 2.76 12.72 6.50
C VAL A 76 3.28 14.07 7.00
N ASP A 77 2.67 15.15 6.52
CA ASP A 77 2.95 16.53 6.98
C ASP A 77 2.81 16.57 8.51
N GLY A 78 3.95 16.46 9.19
CA GLY A 78 4.01 16.26 10.64
C GLY A 78 5.22 15.47 11.14
N ALA A 79 5.83 14.61 10.33
CA ALA A 79 7.05 13.87 10.73
C ALA A 79 8.35 14.69 10.60
N ILE A 80 8.28 15.89 10.00
CA ILE A 80 9.40 16.84 9.83
C ILE A 80 9.32 18.02 10.78
N ASN A 81 9.10 17.81 12.09
CA ASN A 81 9.31 18.88 13.07
C ASN A 81 10.14 18.40 14.26
N GLY A 82 11.45 18.34 14.04
CA GLY A 82 12.45 18.04 15.05
C GLY A 82 13.75 18.85 14.93
N HIS A 83 13.75 19.99 14.23
CA HIS A 83 14.85 20.96 14.35
C HIS A 83 14.36 22.40 14.36
N ALA A 84 13.45 22.70 15.29
CA ALA A 84 13.40 24.03 15.90
C ALA A 84 14.66 24.22 16.77
N LYS A 85 15.80 24.58 16.16
CA LYS A 85 16.86 25.25 16.92
C LYS A 85 16.46 26.70 17.13
N ARG A 86 15.93 26.92 18.32
CA ARG A 86 15.64 28.20 18.98
C ARG A 86 16.89 29.09 18.98
N HIS A 87 16.65 30.39 18.77
CA HIS A 87 17.31 31.55 19.38
C HIS A 87 18.84 31.50 19.61
N SER A 88 19.57 32.38 18.93
CA SER A 88 20.17 33.59 19.52
C SER A 88 20.57 34.56 18.42
#